data_AF-A0AA36BHH8-F1
#
_entry.id   AF-A0AA36BHH8-F1
#
_cell.length_a   1.000
_cell.length_b   1.000
_cell.length_c   1.000
_cell.angle_alpha   90.00
_cell.angle_beta   90.00
_cell.angle_gamma   90.00
#
_symmetry.space_group_name_H-M   'P 1'
#
loop_
_entity.id
_entity.type
_entity.pdbx_description
1 polymer ?
#
loop_
_entity_poly.entity_id
_entity_poly.type
_entity_poly.pdbx_seq_one_letter_code
_entity_poly.pdbx_strand_id
1 'polypeptide(L)'
;METMANSLKNSPKGQLIYKRTTDVKRLLVDVQNCTVPSLGVKKQNSPPPSSFQQEEYEEQTQSNKSFSHVLPVNEEREKNVRNKTNVKEKQSSPRTPEYLRTKLIIEEYKDICENQSKVLKKKKTSEFHRNDKYINLVVNENLENLRKKEEDSKVSQWEKLHDLFKQSDEEIFKNQKQRSEQHTHHYENIVQKLQETKRKQQEEAAQKDREQKLEQLREELQKSQLQSEVFSSMLKECQYKKHFANIDKYETAVTNLNTMANDLLTHAESSGNVTAEDFVKAANIFEELQNVNKIVKLNVETANQKGKEEEESLKAQQQVTVSPEKVTNEQVPPTEPSVKPQDSEESAKAKVLKFFSQCIDPAILKEYLRLKNKLKEVEETLEPFLKNPQLKEYVFSIRKAANTLINAISPVSGTHLKDKLTKLTMLVQGQTIEVSNKHISTKEQPEGITYAIFFIAKMIVITGLQV
;
A
#
# COMPACT_ATOMS: atom_id res chain seq x y z
N MET A 1 -3.52 -2.86 -25.82
CA MET A 1 -3.56 -1.91 -24.68
C MET A 1 -4.22 -2.53 -23.44
N GLU A 2 -5.25 -3.36 -23.59
CA GLU A 2 -5.97 -4.01 -22.48
C GLU A 2 -5.07 -4.75 -21.48
N THR A 3 -3.97 -5.35 -21.94
CA THR A 3 -2.95 -5.99 -21.09
C THR A 3 -2.39 -5.06 -20.02
N MET A 4 -2.08 -3.79 -20.35
CA MET A 4 -1.61 -2.81 -19.36
C MET A 4 -2.71 -2.37 -18.39
N ALA A 5 -3.96 -2.26 -18.86
CA ALA A 5 -5.10 -1.91 -18.00
C ALA A 5 -5.38 -3.01 -16.95
N ASN A 6 -5.25 -4.28 -17.33
CA ASN A 6 -5.37 -5.41 -16.41
C ASN A 6 -4.17 -5.48 -15.44
N SER A 7 -2.94 -5.20 -15.88
CA SER A 7 -1.78 -5.10 -14.98
C SER A 7 -1.89 -3.97 -13.95
N LEU A 8 -2.57 -2.86 -14.28
CA LEU A 8 -2.84 -1.78 -13.32
C LEU A 8 -3.92 -2.15 -12.29
N LYS A 9 -5.01 -2.81 -12.71
CA LYS A 9 -6.04 -3.34 -11.79
C LYS A 9 -5.48 -4.36 -10.79
N ASN A 10 -4.55 -5.21 -11.24
CA ASN A 10 -3.97 -6.28 -10.43
C ASN A 10 -2.68 -5.85 -9.68
N SER A 11 -2.36 -4.56 -9.68
CA SER A 11 -1.22 -4.03 -8.93
C SER A 11 -1.57 -3.87 -7.44
N PRO A 12 -0.67 -4.22 -6.48
CA PRO A 12 -0.87 -3.92 -5.06
C PRO A 12 -0.86 -2.42 -4.74
N LYS A 13 -0.54 -1.54 -5.72
CA LYS A 13 -0.74 -0.09 -5.64
C LYS A 13 -2.02 0.41 -6.32
N GLY A 14 -2.73 -0.45 -7.06
CA GLY A 14 -3.99 -0.15 -7.76
C GLY A 14 -5.24 -0.49 -6.95
N GLN A 15 -5.14 -1.36 -5.93
CA GLN A 15 -6.26 -1.67 -5.03
C GLN A 15 -6.56 -0.50 -4.08
N LEU A 16 -7.55 0.32 -4.45
CA LEU A 16 -8.12 1.38 -3.61
C LEU A 16 -8.98 0.79 -2.47
N ILE A 17 -8.32 0.25 -1.44
CA ILE A 17 -8.99 -0.20 -0.21
C ILE A 17 -9.37 1.02 0.64
N TYR A 18 -10.55 1.57 0.39
CA TYR A 18 -11.13 2.66 1.18
C TYR A 18 -11.53 2.19 2.59
N LYS A 19 -10.57 2.16 3.52
CA LYS A 19 -10.86 1.95 4.94
C LYS A 19 -11.55 3.19 5.51
N ARG A 20 -12.82 3.08 5.89
CA ARG A 20 -13.45 3.99 6.87
C ARG A 20 -12.78 3.81 8.23
N THR A 21 -11.69 4.52 8.47
CA THR A 21 -11.09 4.69 9.80
C THR A 21 -11.69 5.91 10.49
N THR A 22 -12.98 5.84 10.85
CA THR A 22 -13.54 6.72 11.87
C THR A 22 -12.85 6.41 13.19
N ASP A 23 -12.11 7.38 13.75
CA ASP A 23 -11.21 7.15 14.89
C ASP A 23 -11.95 7.24 16.24
N VAL A 24 -13.05 6.49 16.35
CA VAL A 24 -14.00 6.48 17.48
C VAL A 24 -13.31 6.18 18.83
N LYS A 25 -12.12 5.56 18.80
CA LYS A 25 -11.32 5.28 19.99
C LYS A 25 -10.88 6.53 20.75
N ARG A 26 -10.73 7.68 20.10
CA ARG A 26 -10.28 8.91 20.79
C ARG A 26 -11.43 9.57 21.57
N LEU A 27 -12.61 9.65 20.96
CA LEU A 27 -13.81 10.26 21.54
C LEU A 27 -14.39 9.50 22.74
N LEU A 28 -14.16 8.19 22.85
CA LEU A 28 -14.64 7.37 23.98
C LEU A 28 -13.83 7.54 25.27
N VAL A 29 -12.61 8.07 25.22
CA VAL A 29 -11.75 8.24 26.41
C VAL A 29 -12.17 9.46 27.22
N ASP A 30 -12.51 10.56 26.56
CA ASP A 30 -12.82 11.83 27.24
C ASP A 30 -14.14 11.78 28.03
N VAL A 31 -15.05 10.88 27.67
CA VAL A 31 -16.32 10.65 28.39
C VAL A 31 -16.13 9.90 29.72
N GLN A 32 -15.01 9.18 29.91
CA GLN A 32 -14.76 8.40 31.14
C GLN A 32 -14.09 9.22 32.26
N ASN A 33 -13.65 10.45 32.00
CA ASN A 33 -12.85 11.26 32.94
C ASN A 33 -13.64 12.34 33.70
N CYS A 34 -14.98 12.28 33.72
CA CYS A 34 -15.82 13.17 34.53
C CYS A 34 -15.89 12.73 36.00
N THR A 35 -14.81 12.95 36.75
CA THR A 35 -14.75 12.71 38.21
C THR A 35 -15.78 13.55 38.97
N VAL A 36 -16.71 12.91 39.66
CA VAL A 36 -17.73 13.58 40.49
C VAL A 36 -17.10 14.15 41.76
N PRO A 37 -17.39 15.41 42.17
CA PRO A 37 -16.85 16.00 43.39
C PRO A 37 -17.28 15.24 44.67
N SER A 38 -16.32 14.80 45.48
CA SER A 38 -16.58 14.06 46.71
C SER A 38 -16.90 14.99 47.89
N LEU A 39 -18.18 15.20 48.17
CA LEU A 39 -18.64 15.86 49.41
C LEU A 39 -18.56 14.88 50.59
N GLY A 40 -17.53 15.02 51.43
CA GLY A 40 -17.27 14.15 52.57
C GLY A 40 -18.23 14.37 53.74
N VAL A 41 -19.03 13.35 54.07
CA VAL A 41 -19.86 13.30 55.29
C VAL A 41 -19.31 12.23 56.23
N LYS A 42 -18.83 12.65 57.41
CA LYS A 42 -18.37 11.73 58.45
C LYS A 42 -19.56 10.94 59.02
N LYS A 43 -19.47 9.61 59.03
CA LYS A 43 -20.25 8.72 59.91
C LYS A 43 -19.31 7.79 60.66
N GLN A 44 -19.62 7.51 61.91
CA GLN A 44 -18.79 6.71 62.81
C GLN A 44 -19.15 5.22 62.75
N ASN A 45 -18.12 4.40 62.95
CA ASN A 45 -18.03 2.96 63.16
C ASN A 45 -19.35 2.18 63.43
N SER A 46 -19.52 1.09 62.68
CA SER A 46 -20.21 -0.15 63.12
C SER A 46 -19.62 -1.35 62.34
N PRO A 47 -19.55 -2.57 62.92
CA PRO A 47 -18.76 -3.68 62.38
C PRO A 47 -19.45 -4.46 61.23
N PRO A 48 -18.71 -5.24 60.43
CA PRO A 48 -19.22 -5.94 59.25
C PRO A 48 -19.87 -7.31 59.57
N PRO A 49 -20.81 -7.79 58.72
CA PRO A 49 -21.23 -9.19 58.70
C PRO A 49 -20.20 -10.08 57.99
N SER A 50 -20.25 -11.38 58.28
CA SER A 50 -19.34 -12.41 57.76
C SER A 50 -19.64 -12.84 56.32
N SER A 51 -18.65 -13.47 55.70
CA SER A 51 -18.76 -14.17 54.41
C SER A 51 -19.90 -15.20 54.35
N PHE A 52 -20.58 -15.25 53.21
CA PHE A 52 -21.23 -16.46 52.69
C PHE A 52 -20.99 -16.55 51.17
N GLN A 53 -21.03 -17.77 50.64
CA GLN A 53 -20.63 -18.08 49.27
C GLN A 53 -21.76 -17.89 48.25
N GLN A 54 -21.41 -17.89 46.97
CA GLN A 54 -22.36 -17.96 45.86
C GLN A 54 -22.94 -19.36 45.77
N GLU A 55 -24.27 -19.47 45.69
CA GLU A 55 -24.97 -20.59 45.06
C GLU A 55 -25.94 -20.03 44.01
N GLU A 56 -26.29 -20.86 43.03
CA GLU A 56 -26.95 -20.45 41.80
C GLU A 56 -28.47 -20.30 41.96
N TYR A 57 -29.10 -19.45 41.13
CA TYR A 57 -30.55 -19.35 41.01
C TYR A 57 -30.95 -19.55 39.54
N GLU A 58 -31.62 -20.66 39.26
CA GLU A 58 -32.45 -20.80 38.06
C GLU A 58 -33.78 -20.05 38.23
N GLU A 59 -34.44 -19.75 37.13
CA GLU A 59 -35.70 -18.99 37.13
C GLU A 59 -36.89 -19.81 37.62
N GLN A 60 -37.75 -19.18 38.44
CA GLN A 60 -39.19 -19.33 38.21
C GLN A 60 -40.02 -18.14 38.72
N THR A 61 -41.05 -17.83 37.94
CA THR A 61 -41.95 -16.69 38.12
C THR A 61 -43.03 -16.96 39.18
N GLN A 62 -43.44 -15.94 39.95
CA GLN A 62 -44.84 -15.43 39.95
C GLN A 62 -45.14 -14.32 41.00
N SER A 63 -46.26 -13.63 40.75
CA SER A 63 -47.08 -12.87 41.70
C SER A 63 -46.54 -11.56 42.31
N ASN A 64 -47.17 -10.46 41.88
CA ASN A 64 -47.22 -9.17 42.58
C ASN A 64 -47.48 -9.31 44.10
N LYS A 65 -46.84 -8.45 44.90
CA LYS A 65 -47.35 -7.96 46.19
C LYS A 65 -46.75 -6.60 46.52
N SER A 66 -47.61 -5.61 46.80
CA SER A 66 -47.20 -4.23 47.06
C SER A 66 -46.50 -4.10 48.42
N PHE A 67 -45.41 -3.33 48.47
CA PHE A 67 -44.60 -3.16 49.68
C PHE A 67 -45.20 -2.08 50.61
N SER A 68 -46.25 -2.42 51.36
CA SER A 68 -46.80 -1.52 52.39
C SER A 68 -45.91 -1.49 53.63
N HIS A 69 -45.18 -0.40 53.83
CA HIS A 69 -44.22 -0.25 54.93
C HIS A 69 -44.93 -0.04 56.27
N VAL A 70 -45.33 -1.13 56.94
CA VAL A 70 -45.87 -1.08 58.30
C VAL A 70 -44.73 -0.87 59.30
N LEU A 71 -44.86 0.15 60.16
CA LEU A 71 -43.94 0.35 61.29
C LEU A 71 -44.33 -0.62 62.43
N PRO A 72 -43.39 -1.40 63.00
CA PRO A 72 -43.68 -2.22 64.17
C PRO A 72 -43.83 -1.33 65.41
N VAL A 73 -45.01 -1.37 66.04
CA VAL A 73 -45.22 -0.86 67.39
C VAL A 73 -44.90 -1.98 68.38
N ASN A 74 -44.04 -1.69 69.36
CA ASN A 74 -43.60 -2.68 70.35
C ASN A 74 -44.68 -2.94 71.42
N GLU A 75 -45.23 -4.15 71.48
CA GLU A 75 -46.09 -4.62 72.58
C GLU A 75 -45.67 -5.99 73.15
N GLU A 76 -44.44 -6.10 73.67
CA GLU A 76 -44.03 -7.19 74.57
C GLU A 76 -43.32 -6.64 75.82
N ARG A 77 -44.09 -6.09 76.79
CA ARG A 77 -43.55 -5.92 78.17
C ARG A 77 -44.54 -5.98 79.35
N GLU A 78 -45.68 -6.65 79.23
CA GLU A 78 -46.57 -6.93 80.37
C GLU A 78 -46.70 -8.43 80.70
N LYS A 79 -45.56 -9.05 81.07
CA LYS A 79 -45.56 -10.34 81.80
C LYS A 79 -45.51 -10.08 83.31
N ASN A 80 -46.55 -9.43 83.85
CA ASN A 80 -46.66 -9.17 85.29
C ASN A 80 -47.58 -10.19 86.00
N VAL A 81 -47.06 -10.73 87.10
CA VAL A 81 -47.61 -11.71 88.05
C VAL A 81 -49.14 -11.65 88.21
N ARG A 82 -49.87 -12.61 87.60
CA ARG A 82 -51.30 -12.84 87.89
C ARG A 82 -51.48 -13.62 89.19
N ASN A 83 -51.14 -12.98 90.31
CA ASN A 83 -51.46 -13.48 91.65
C ASN A 83 -52.98 -13.68 91.78
N LYS A 84 -53.41 -14.91 92.07
CA LYS A 84 -54.81 -15.21 92.42
C LYS A 84 -55.10 -14.84 93.88
N THR A 85 -55.02 -13.55 94.21
CA THR A 85 -55.54 -13.04 95.49
C THR A 85 -57.07 -13.13 95.47
N ASN A 86 -57.60 -14.10 96.22
CA ASN A 86 -59.02 -14.44 96.27
C ASN A 86 -59.82 -13.42 97.12
N VAL A 87 -59.97 -12.21 96.60
CA VAL A 87 -60.77 -11.14 97.22
C VAL A 87 -62.23 -11.35 96.86
N LYS A 88 -63.05 -11.73 97.85
CA LYS A 88 -64.50 -11.89 97.70
C LYS A 88 -65.14 -10.54 97.37
N GLU A 89 -65.73 -10.42 96.18
CA GLU A 89 -66.57 -9.28 95.80
C GLU A 89 -67.89 -9.34 96.59
N LYS A 90 -67.87 -8.87 97.84
CA LYS A 90 -69.09 -8.66 98.63
C LYS A 90 -69.80 -7.40 98.14
N GLN A 91 -71.02 -7.58 97.67
CA GLN A 91 -71.94 -6.49 97.37
C GLN A 91 -72.40 -5.76 98.64
N SER A 92 -73.19 -4.69 98.43
CA SER A 92 -73.89 -3.86 99.42
C SER A 92 -73.03 -2.92 100.29
N SER A 93 -73.04 -1.65 99.86
CA SER A 93 -73.07 -0.47 100.74
C SER A 93 -74.16 0.45 100.18
N PRO A 94 -75.00 1.10 101.00
CA PRO A 94 -76.16 1.83 100.51
C PRO A 94 -75.74 3.03 99.66
N ARG A 95 -76.00 2.95 98.35
CA ARG A 95 -75.66 4.02 97.40
C ARG A 95 -76.58 5.21 97.63
N THR A 96 -76.05 6.30 98.15
CA THR A 96 -76.77 7.58 98.18
C THR A 96 -77.07 8.04 96.74
N PRO A 97 -78.19 8.76 96.50
CA PRO A 97 -78.49 9.33 95.19
C PRO A 97 -77.37 10.24 94.67
N GLU A 98 -76.67 10.92 95.58
CA GLU A 98 -75.54 11.79 95.30
C GLU A 98 -74.30 11.04 94.78
N TYR A 99 -73.97 9.87 95.34
CA TYR A 99 -72.91 9.01 94.80
C TYR A 99 -73.22 8.54 93.37
N LEU A 100 -74.48 8.18 93.09
CA LEU A 100 -74.92 7.80 91.75
C LEU A 100 -74.83 8.98 90.77
N ARG A 101 -75.27 10.18 91.18
CA ARG A 101 -75.18 11.41 90.39
C ARG A 101 -73.73 11.77 90.05
N THR A 102 -72.84 11.76 91.05
CA THR A 102 -71.40 12.04 90.84
C THR A 102 -70.75 10.99 89.95
N LYS A 103 -71.11 9.70 90.06
CA LYS A 103 -70.62 8.68 89.12
C LYS A 103 -71.07 8.95 87.68
N LEU A 104 -72.34 9.32 87.47
CA LEU A 104 -72.86 9.63 86.13
C LEU A 104 -72.11 10.81 85.50
N ILE A 105 -71.89 11.90 86.25
CA ILE A 105 -71.12 13.07 85.79
C ILE A 105 -69.67 12.70 85.43
N ILE A 106 -69.03 11.82 86.21
CA ILE A 106 -67.67 11.34 85.91
C ILE A 106 -67.63 10.50 84.63
N GLU A 107 -68.63 9.64 84.38
CA GLU A 107 -68.68 8.83 83.16
C GLU A 107 -69.00 9.69 81.92
N GLU A 108 -69.94 10.63 82.03
CA GLU A 108 -70.23 11.63 80.99
C GLU A 108 -68.99 12.48 80.65
N TYR A 109 -68.22 12.90 81.66
CA TYR A 109 -66.96 13.62 81.43
C TYR A 109 -65.90 12.76 80.74
N LYS A 110 -65.78 11.47 81.05
CA LYS A 110 -64.90 10.54 80.32
C LYS A 110 -65.33 10.43 78.86
N ASP A 111 -66.62 10.24 78.59
CA ASP A 111 -67.15 10.13 77.22
C ASP A 111 -66.87 11.41 76.42
N ILE A 112 -67.03 12.58 77.03
CA ILE A 112 -66.65 13.86 76.43
C ILE A 112 -65.14 13.90 76.10
N CYS A 113 -64.27 13.56 77.06
CA CYS A 113 -62.82 13.55 76.84
C CYS A 113 -62.38 12.52 75.79
N GLU A 114 -62.95 11.32 75.77
CA GLU A 114 -62.61 10.28 74.80
C GLU A 114 -63.10 10.67 73.39
N ASN A 115 -64.29 11.25 73.28
CA ASN A 115 -64.80 11.75 72.00
C ASN A 115 -63.98 12.94 71.48
N GLN A 116 -63.56 13.88 72.33
CA GLN A 116 -62.60 14.93 71.96
C GLN A 116 -61.26 14.34 71.48
N SER A 117 -60.73 13.34 72.19
CA SER A 117 -59.50 12.63 71.80
C SER A 117 -59.64 11.92 70.45
N LYS A 118 -60.78 11.23 70.21
CA LYS A 118 -61.13 10.60 68.92
C LYS A 118 -61.19 11.63 67.79
N VAL A 119 -61.80 12.80 68.01
CA VAL A 119 -61.90 13.88 67.01
C VAL A 119 -60.53 14.50 66.71
N LEU A 120 -59.72 14.80 67.74
CA LEU A 120 -58.38 15.36 67.56
C LEU A 120 -57.45 14.38 66.83
N LYS A 121 -57.49 13.08 67.17
CA LYS A 121 -56.77 12.03 66.44
C LYS A 121 -57.20 11.98 64.98
N LYS A 122 -58.50 11.89 64.69
CA LYS A 122 -59.03 11.89 63.30
C LYS A 122 -58.59 13.13 62.51
N LYS A 123 -58.64 14.33 63.12
CA LYS A 123 -58.16 15.57 62.48
C LYS A 123 -56.66 15.49 62.17
N LYS A 124 -55.82 15.09 63.14
CA LYS A 124 -54.37 15.02 62.94
C LYS A 124 -53.96 13.95 61.94
N THR A 125 -54.63 12.80 61.92
CA THR A 125 -54.48 11.77 60.89
C THR A 125 -54.85 12.29 59.51
N SER A 126 -55.93 13.08 59.39
CA SER A 126 -56.36 13.67 58.11
C SER A 126 -55.39 14.75 57.60
N GLU A 127 -54.87 15.59 58.50
CA GLU A 127 -53.78 16.54 58.19
C GLU A 127 -52.54 15.82 57.69
N PHE A 128 -52.12 14.73 58.36
CA PHE A 128 -50.97 13.93 57.97
C PHE A 128 -51.14 13.32 56.57
N HIS A 129 -52.27 12.67 56.28
CA HIS A 129 -52.53 12.10 54.95
C HIS A 129 -52.60 13.15 53.84
N ARG A 130 -53.11 14.36 54.13
CA ARG A 130 -53.10 15.47 53.17
C ARG A 130 -51.68 15.97 52.90
N ASN A 131 -50.85 16.08 53.93
CA ASN A 131 -49.46 16.51 53.82
C ASN A 131 -48.59 15.47 53.10
N ASP A 132 -48.74 14.19 53.45
CA ASP A 132 -48.07 13.07 52.78
C ASP A 132 -48.42 13.00 51.29
N LYS A 133 -49.72 13.07 50.94
CA LYS A 133 -50.15 13.11 49.54
C LYS A 133 -49.57 14.31 48.77
N TYR A 134 -49.43 15.46 49.41
CA TYR A 134 -48.81 16.65 48.81
C TYR A 134 -47.31 16.46 48.60
N ILE A 135 -46.58 15.94 49.60
CA ILE A 135 -45.15 15.62 49.48
C ILE A 135 -44.92 14.61 48.36
N ASN A 136 -45.67 13.50 48.33
CA ASN A 136 -45.55 12.48 47.30
C ASN A 136 -45.84 13.01 45.89
N LEU A 137 -46.80 13.94 45.73
CA LEU A 137 -47.06 14.62 44.45
C LEU A 137 -45.85 15.47 44.01
N VAL A 138 -45.34 16.33 44.89
CA VAL A 138 -44.20 17.22 44.61
C VAL A 138 -42.92 16.42 44.35
N VAL A 139 -42.67 15.32 45.08
CA VAL A 139 -41.55 14.43 44.82
C VAL A 139 -41.68 13.78 43.43
N ASN A 140 -42.86 13.26 43.07
CA ASN A 140 -43.07 12.62 41.77
C ASN A 140 -42.92 13.62 40.60
N GLU A 141 -43.44 14.84 40.74
CA GLU A 141 -43.28 15.90 39.74
C GLU A 141 -41.81 16.31 39.56
N ASN A 142 -41.03 16.41 40.64
CA ASN A 142 -39.60 16.67 40.55
C ASN A 142 -38.82 15.51 39.91
N LEU A 143 -39.21 14.25 40.16
CA LEU A 143 -38.59 13.08 39.53
C LEU A 143 -38.86 13.01 38.02
N GLU A 144 -40.09 13.28 37.59
CA GLU A 144 -40.44 13.37 36.15
C GLU A 144 -39.68 14.51 35.46
N ASN A 145 -39.62 15.70 36.08
CA ASN A 145 -38.85 16.82 35.54
C ASN A 145 -37.34 16.53 35.45
N LEU A 146 -36.77 15.78 36.40
CA LEU A 146 -35.39 15.32 36.34
C LEU A 146 -35.17 14.30 35.22
N ARG A 147 -36.04 13.29 35.08
CA ARG A 147 -35.92 12.28 34.02
C ARG A 147 -36.02 12.91 32.64
N LYS A 148 -37.01 13.81 32.42
CA LYS A 148 -37.14 14.55 31.17
C LYS A 148 -35.90 15.38 30.85
N LYS A 149 -35.32 16.08 31.83
CA LYS A 149 -34.09 16.85 31.64
C LYS A 149 -32.88 15.96 31.28
N GLU A 150 -32.85 14.73 31.77
CA GLU A 150 -31.84 13.73 31.39
C GLU A 150 -32.07 13.21 29.96
N GLU A 151 -33.32 12.98 29.57
CA GLU A 151 -33.73 12.60 28.20
C GLU A 151 -33.38 13.71 27.19
N ASP A 152 -33.79 14.96 27.43
CA ASP A 152 -33.47 16.14 26.61
C ASP A 152 -31.94 16.32 26.46
N SER A 153 -31.19 16.11 27.55
CA SER A 153 -29.72 16.16 27.55
C SER A 153 -29.07 15.07 26.69
N LYS A 154 -29.61 13.84 26.72
CA LYS A 154 -29.16 12.73 25.86
C LYS A 154 -29.46 13.01 24.40
N VAL A 155 -30.66 13.52 24.07
CA VAL A 155 -31.02 13.90 22.70
C VAL A 155 -30.07 14.96 22.16
N SER A 156 -29.82 16.04 22.91
CA SER A 156 -28.90 17.10 22.47
C SER A 156 -27.43 16.64 22.34
N GLN A 157 -27.02 15.57 23.03
CA GLN A 157 -25.71 14.95 22.83
C GLN A 157 -25.68 14.09 21.54
N TRP A 158 -26.74 13.34 21.27
CA TRP A 158 -26.87 12.55 20.03
C TRP A 158 -26.95 13.42 18.78
N GLU A 159 -27.66 14.55 18.83
CA GLU A 159 -27.72 15.53 17.73
C GLU A 159 -26.32 16.06 17.38
N LYS A 160 -25.55 16.49 18.39
CA LYS A 160 -24.18 17.00 18.20
C LYS A 160 -23.23 15.93 17.64
N LEU A 161 -23.36 14.68 18.11
CA LEU A 161 -22.59 13.56 17.56
C LEU A 161 -22.96 13.29 16.10
N HIS A 162 -24.26 13.32 15.76
CA HIS A 162 -24.75 13.13 14.40
C HIS A 162 -24.24 14.22 13.44
N ASP A 163 -24.29 15.50 13.84
CA ASP A 163 -23.75 16.60 13.04
C ASP A 163 -22.23 16.49 12.84
N LEU A 164 -21.47 16.09 13.87
CA LEU A 164 -20.03 15.82 13.76
C LEU A 164 -19.73 14.65 12.81
N PHE A 165 -20.50 13.56 12.85
CA PHE A 165 -20.35 12.45 11.90
C PHE A 165 -20.67 12.90 10.48
N LYS A 166 -21.74 13.68 10.28
CA LYS A 166 -22.12 14.22 8.97
C LYS A 166 -21.03 15.12 8.38
N GLN A 167 -20.49 16.06 9.16
CA GLN A 167 -19.38 16.91 8.74
C GLN A 167 -18.14 16.08 8.38
N SER A 168 -17.84 15.03 9.17
CA SER A 168 -16.71 14.14 8.90
C SER A 168 -16.89 13.31 7.61
N ASP A 169 -18.07 12.73 7.35
CA ASP A 169 -18.35 12.03 6.09
C ASP A 169 -18.32 12.98 4.88
N GLU A 170 -18.79 14.23 5.01
CA GLU A 170 -18.71 15.27 3.97
C GLU A 170 -17.24 15.67 3.66
N GLU A 171 -16.40 15.85 4.68
CA GLU A 171 -14.96 16.09 4.48
C GLU A 171 -14.25 14.88 3.87
N ILE A 172 -14.55 13.66 4.33
CA ILE A 172 -13.97 12.42 3.78
C ILE A 172 -14.33 12.30 2.29
N PHE A 173 -15.59 12.53 1.92
CA PHE A 173 -16.04 12.49 0.53
C PHE A 173 -15.36 13.55 -0.34
N LYS A 174 -15.26 14.80 0.15
CA LYS A 174 -14.56 15.90 -0.53
C LYS A 174 -13.08 15.58 -0.76
N ASN A 175 -12.39 15.10 0.27
CA ASN A 175 -10.98 14.70 0.20
C ASN A 175 -10.75 13.49 -0.72
N GLN A 176 -11.68 12.53 -0.74
CA GLN A 176 -11.65 11.38 -1.65
C GLN A 176 -11.83 11.82 -3.11
N LYS A 177 -12.79 12.71 -3.39
CA LYS A 177 -13.03 13.27 -4.73
C LYS A 177 -11.80 14.04 -5.24
N GLN A 178 -11.30 15.00 -4.47
CA GLN A 178 -10.12 15.79 -4.83
C GLN A 178 -8.89 14.91 -5.12
N ARG A 179 -8.67 13.86 -4.32
CA ARG A 179 -7.59 12.90 -4.55
C ARG A 179 -7.79 12.10 -5.85
N SER A 180 -9.02 11.72 -6.17
CA SER A 180 -9.33 11.02 -7.43
C SER A 180 -9.09 11.91 -8.65
N GLU A 181 -9.45 13.19 -8.56
CA GLU A 181 -9.22 14.18 -9.62
C GLU A 181 -7.71 14.40 -9.82
N GLN A 182 -6.93 14.52 -8.73
CA GLN A 182 -5.47 14.60 -8.78
C GLN A 182 -4.82 13.34 -9.40
N HIS A 183 -5.31 12.14 -9.07
CA HIS A 183 -4.81 10.91 -9.69
C HIS A 183 -5.13 10.82 -11.18
N THR A 184 -6.32 11.24 -11.59
CA THR A 184 -6.74 11.28 -13.01
C THR A 184 -5.84 12.23 -13.79
N HIS A 185 -5.67 13.46 -13.33
CA HIS A 185 -4.83 14.45 -14.00
C HIS A 185 -3.34 14.04 -14.01
N HIS A 186 -2.83 13.41 -12.94
CA HIS A 186 -1.47 12.88 -12.94
C HIS A 186 -1.27 11.74 -13.96
N TYR A 187 -2.27 10.87 -14.12
CA TYR A 187 -2.26 9.80 -15.13
C TYR A 187 -2.29 10.37 -16.57
N GLU A 188 -3.17 11.34 -16.85
CA GLU A 188 -3.23 12.05 -18.14
C GLU A 188 -1.87 12.66 -18.52
N ASN A 189 -1.24 13.38 -17.59
CA ASN A 189 0.09 13.97 -17.78
C ASN A 189 1.19 12.92 -18.04
N ILE A 190 1.11 11.74 -17.44
CA ILE A 190 2.03 10.63 -17.73
C ILE A 190 1.78 10.07 -19.13
N VAL A 191 0.52 9.85 -19.52
CA VAL A 191 0.15 9.33 -20.86
C VAL A 191 0.59 10.29 -21.96
N GLN A 192 0.37 11.61 -21.79
CA GLN A 192 0.84 12.62 -22.74
C GLN A 192 2.37 12.62 -22.88
N LYS A 193 3.12 12.58 -21.77
CA LYS A 193 4.58 12.50 -21.80
C LYS A 193 5.08 11.22 -22.48
N LEU A 194 4.46 10.07 -22.22
CA LEU A 194 4.81 8.81 -22.90
C LEU A 194 4.55 8.86 -24.41
N GLN A 195 3.46 9.53 -24.84
CA GLN A 195 3.19 9.76 -26.26
C GLN A 195 4.22 10.71 -26.89
N GLU A 196 4.59 11.79 -26.22
CA GLU A 196 5.61 12.74 -26.68
C GLU A 196 6.99 12.09 -26.79
N THR A 197 7.44 11.35 -25.76
CA THR A 197 8.69 10.58 -25.80
C THR A 197 8.69 9.56 -26.93
N LYS A 198 7.58 8.83 -27.15
CA LYS A 198 7.47 7.89 -28.27
C LYS A 198 7.56 8.60 -29.61
N ARG A 199 6.91 9.77 -29.78
CA ARG A 199 6.97 10.55 -31.02
C ARG A 199 8.40 11.01 -31.32
N LYS A 200 9.10 11.54 -30.32
CA LYS A 200 10.52 11.93 -30.42
C LYS A 200 11.42 10.74 -30.79
N GLN A 201 11.24 9.58 -30.16
CA GLN A 201 11.97 8.36 -30.54
C GLN A 201 11.71 7.90 -31.99
N GLN A 202 10.49 8.12 -32.51
CA GLN A 202 10.17 7.83 -33.92
C GLN A 202 10.77 8.87 -34.87
N GLU A 203 10.79 10.14 -34.49
CA GLU A 203 11.44 11.25 -35.22
C GLU A 203 12.97 11.02 -35.28
N GLU A 204 13.60 10.73 -34.15
CA GLU A 204 15.05 10.39 -34.02
C GLU A 204 15.42 9.14 -34.84
N ALA A 205 14.60 8.08 -34.78
CA ALA A 205 14.86 6.86 -35.54
C ALA A 205 14.74 7.08 -37.06
N ALA A 206 13.73 7.86 -37.51
CA ALA A 206 13.56 8.20 -38.91
C ALA A 206 14.68 9.14 -39.42
N GLN A 207 15.14 10.07 -38.58
CA GLN A 207 16.28 10.93 -38.90
C GLN A 207 17.58 10.10 -39.05
N LYS A 208 17.84 9.17 -38.13
CA LYS A 208 19.00 8.28 -38.22
C LYS A 208 18.95 7.36 -39.45
N ASP A 209 17.79 6.85 -39.82
CA ASP A 209 17.60 6.05 -41.05
C ASP A 209 17.91 6.87 -42.32
N ARG A 210 17.53 8.15 -42.37
CA ARG A 210 17.93 9.07 -43.46
C ARG A 210 19.43 9.31 -43.51
N GLU A 211 20.05 9.60 -42.36
CA GLU A 211 21.49 9.83 -42.25
C GLU A 211 22.29 8.59 -42.69
N GLN A 212 21.86 7.38 -42.30
CA GLN A 212 22.50 6.14 -42.74
C GLN A 212 22.35 5.91 -44.26
N LYS A 213 21.21 6.26 -44.87
CA LYS A 213 21.03 6.16 -46.34
C LYS A 213 21.85 7.20 -47.10
N LEU A 214 21.99 8.40 -46.56
CA LEU A 214 22.84 9.44 -47.14
C LEU A 214 24.32 9.04 -47.13
N GLU A 215 24.79 8.45 -46.03
CA GLU A 215 26.17 7.97 -45.95
C GLU A 215 26.42 6.77 -46.87
N GLN A 216 25.47 5.83 -46.97
CA GLN A 216 25.54 4.73 -47.96
C GLN A 216 25.58 5.25 -49.41
N LEU A 217 24.86 6.32 -49.73
CA LEU A 217 24.93 6.94 -51.06
C LEU A 217 26.30 7.61 -51.31
N ARG A 218 26.89 8.25 -50.29
CA ARG A 218 28.27 8.77 -50.35
C ARG A 218 29.29 7.65 -50.58
N GLU A 219 29.19 6.53 -49.86
CA GLU A 219 30.07 5.36 -50.07
C GLU A 219 29.98 4.83 -51.51
N GLU A 220 28.78 4.78 -52.10
CA GLU A 220 28.61 4.33 -53.49
C GLU A 220 29.18 5.33 -54.52
N LEU A 221 29.00 6.63 -54.29
CA LEU A 221 29.57 7.68 -55.14
C LEU A 221 31.09 7.83 -54.97
N GLN A 222 31.66 7.53 -53.80
CA GLN A 222 33.10 7.48 -53.60
C GLN A 222 33.76 6.39 -54.48
N LYS A 223 33.10 5.25 -54.70
CA LYS A 223 33.57 4.22 -55.64
C LYS A 223 33.66 4.76 -57.08
N SER A 224 32.75 5.66 -57.46
CA SER A 224 32.77 6.35 -58.76
C SER A 224 33.93 7.35 -58.86
N GLN A 225 34.19 8.12 -57.80
CA GLN A 225 35.36 9.01 -57.73
C GLN A 225 36.68 8.24 -57.90
N LEU A 226 36.82 7.08 -57.23
CA LEU A 226 37.99 6.20 -57.39
C LEU A 226 38.16 5.65 -58.82
N GLN A 227 37.08 5.39 -59.57
CA GLN A 227 37.19 5.05 -61.00
C GLN A 227 37.73 6.21 -61.84
N SER A 228 37.37 7.45 -61.50
CA SER A 228 37.86 8.66 -62.17
C SER A 228 39.33 8.96 -61.85
N GLU A 229 39.81 8.60 -60.66
CA GLU A 229 41.23 8.63 -60.32
C GLU A 229 42.02 7.57 -61.13
N VAL A 230 41.49 6.36 -61.27
CA VAL A 230 42.09 5.29 -62.11
C VAL A 230 42.17 5.72 -63.58
N PHE A 231 41.12 6.35 -64.12
CA PHE A 231 41.15 6.99 -65.45
C PHE A 231 42.31 8.00 -65.57
N SER A 232 42.42 8.89 -64.58
CA SER A 232 43.49 9.92 -64.53
C SER A 232 44.89 9.31 -64.47
N SER A 233 45.08 8.18 -63.78
CA SER A 233 46.36 7.47 -63.73
C SER A 233 46.72 6.86 -65.09
N MET A 234 45.80 6.12 -65.72
CA MET A 234 46.03 5.53 -67.04
C MET A 234 46.36 6.57 -68.12
N LEU A 235 45.73 7.76 -68.08
CA LEU A 235 46.09 8.85 -68.98
C LEU A 235 47.42 9.55 -68.64
N LYS A 236 47.96 9.43 -67.43
CA LYS A 236 49.33 9.87 -67.07
C LYS A 236 50.38 8.85 -67.50
N GLU A 237 50.05 7.56 -67.40
CA GLU A 237 50.90 6.42 -67.78
C GLU A 237 50.99 6.19 -69.30
N CYS A 238 50.09 6.80 -70.08
CA CYS A 238 50.16 6.79 -71.55
C CYS A 238 51.35 7.64 -72.04
N GLN A 239 52.43 6.96 -72.45
CA GLN A 239 53.68 7.55 -72.91
C GLN A 239 53.53 8.21 -74.30
N TYR A 240 52.78 7.57 -75.20
CA TYR A 240 52.67 7.99 -76.59
C TYR A 240 51.27 8.52 -76.94
N LYS A 241 50.81 9.55 -76.19
CA LYS A 241 49.44 10.11 -76.31
C LYS A 241 49.02 10.50 -77.73
N LYS A 242 49.97 10.79 -78.62
CA LYS A 242 49.73 11.11 -80.05
C LYS A 242 49.01 10.01 -80.83
N HIS A 243 49.13 8.73 -80.43
CA HIS A 243 48.43 7.61 -81.07
C HIS A 243 47.16 7.20 -80.32
N PHE A 244 46.79 7.91 -79.24
CA PHE A 244 45.54 7.67 -78.51
C PHE A 244 44.37 8.32 -79.26
N ALA A 245 43.55 7.50 -79.91
CA ALA A 245 42.42 8.00 -80.68
C ALA A 245 41.25 8.44 -79.77
N ASN A 246 40.70 9.65 -80.01
CA ASN A 246 39.53 10.20 -79.34
C ASN A 246 39.67 10.50 -77.82
N ILE A 247 40.86 10.85 -77.32
CA ILE A 247 41.09 11.11 -75.88
C ILE A 247 40.06 12.08 -75.28
N ASP A 248 39.77 13.18 -75.98
CA ASP A 248 38.87 14.25 -75.53
C ASP A 248 37.43 13.76 -75.29
N LYS A 249 36.99 12.71 -76.01
CA LYS A 249 35.64 12.13 -75.85
C LYS A 249 35.53 11.36 -74.54
N TYR A 250 36.58 10.63 -74.15
CA TYR A 250 36.60 9.91 -72.89
C TYR A 250 36.80 10.86 -71.70
N GLU A 251 37.65 11.89 -71.84
CA GLU A 251 37.77 12.94 -70.83
C GLU A 251 36.42 13.64 -70.61
N THR A 252 35.73 14.05 -71.68
CA THR A 252 34.39 14.65 -71.61
C THR A 252 33.37 13.71 -70.95
N ALA A 253 33.39 12.42 -71.29
CA ALA A 253 32.49 11.43 -70.68
C ALA A 253 32.73 11.27 -69.18
N VAL A 254 33.99 11.16 -68.75
CA VAL A 254 34.36 11.08 -67.33
C VAL A 254 34.02 12.38 -66.59
N THR A 255 34.25 13.56 -67.20
CA THR A 255 33.82 14.84 -66.60
C THR A 255 32.30 14.85 -66.38
N ASN A 256 31.50 14.51 -67.39
CA ASN A 256 30.04 14.47 -67.28
C ASN A 256 29.56 13.48 -66.21
N LEU A 257 30.17 12.29 -66.13
CA LEU A 257 29.85 11.29 -65.11
C LEU A 257 30.17 11.77 -63.67
N ASN A 258 31.27 12.50 -63.49
CA ASN A 258 31.59 13.13 -62.19
C ASN A 258 30.63 14.30 -61.87
N THR A 259 30.21 15.09 -62.87
CA THR A 259 29.18 16.12 -62.66
C THR A 259 27.87 15.48 -62.20
N MET A 260 27.39 14.43 -62.88
CA MET A 260 26.18 13.71 -62.46
C MET A 260 26.30 13.08 -61.07
N ALA A 261 27.48 12.56 -60.69
CA ALA A 261 27.73 12.06 -59.34
C ALA A 261 27.61 13.16 -58.27
N ASN A 262 28.21 14.33 -58.52
CA ASN A 262 28.18 15.46 -57.59
C ASN A 262 26.79 16.11 -57.52
N ASP A 263 26.09 16.25 -58.64
CA ASP A 263 24.72 16.77 -58.69
C ASP A 263 23.75 15.86 -57.93
N LEU A 264 23.91 14.53 -58.06
CA LEU A 264 23.11 13.54 -57.33
C LEU A 264 23.33 13.62 -55.82
N LEU A 265 24.59 13.75 -55.37
CA LEU A 265 24.89 13.97 -53.95
C LEU A 265 24.30 15.29 -53.45
N THR A 266 24.47 16.38 -54.19
CA THR A 266 23.96 17.70 -53.82
C THR A 266 22.42 17.71 -53.74
N HIS A 267 21.75 16.98 -54.63
CA HIS A 267 20.31 16.75 -54.58
C HIS A 267 19.89 15.91 -53.36
N ALA A 268 20.61 14.83 -53.04
CA ALA A 268 20.34 14.00 -51.86
C ALA A 268 20.50 14.77 -50.54
N GLU A 269 21.56 15.59 -50.43
CA GLU A 269 21.83 16.43 -49.26
C GLU A 269 20.80 17.56 -49.10
N SER A 270 20.42 18.24 -50.17
CA SER A 270 19.46 19.36 -50.14
C SER A 270 18.00 18.91 -49.99
N SER A 271 17.63 17.74 -50.49
CA SER A 271 16.29 17.15 -50.29
C SER A 271 16.14 16.44 -48.93
N GLY A 272 17.25 16.03 -48.31
CA GLY A 272 17.25 15.32 -47.03
C GLY A 272 16.61 13.92 -47.06
N ASN A 273 16.41 13.35 -48.25
CA ASN A 273 15.69 12.10 -48.46
C ASN A 273 16.22 11.31 -49.67
N VAL A 274 17.07 10.33 -49.41
CA VAL A 274 17.59 9.40 -50.45
C VAL A 274 16.51 8.40 -50.86
N THR A 275 16.30 8.25 -52.17
CA THR A 275 15.36 7.26 -52.75
C THR A 275 16.10 6.04 -53.28
N ALA A 276 15.36 4.96 -53.57
CA ALA A 276 15.92 3.78 -54.23
C ALA A 276 16.45 4.09 -55.64
N GLU A 277 15.87 5.07 -56.33
CA GLU A 277 16.35 5.50 -57.66
C GLU A 277 17.74 6.15 -57.59
N ASP A 278 18.08 6.80 -56.48
CA ASP A 278 19.37 7.50 -56.35
C ASP A 278 20.51 6.51 -56.17
N PHE A 279 20.28 5.39 -55.47
CA PHE A 279 21.21 4.26 -55.47
C PHE A 279 21.37 3.63 -56.87
N VAL A 280 20.29 3.52 -57.67
CA VAL A 280 20.38 3.03 -59.05
C VAL A 280 21.18 4.00 -59.93
N LYS A 281 20.96 5.31 -59.81
CA LYS A 281 21.74 6.34 -60.53
C LYS A 281 23.22 6.25 -60.16
N ALA A 282 23.56 6.14 -58.87
CA ALA A 282 24.94 5.99 -58.41
C ALA A 282 25.61 4.71 -58.94
N ALA A 283 24.91 3.57 -58.93
CA ALA A 283 25.41 2.31 -59.47
C ALA A 283 25.64 2.38 -61.00
N ASN A 284 24.73 3.01 -61.75
CA ASN A 284 24.87 3.19 -63.20
C ASN A 284 26.09 4.07 -63.53
N ILE A 285 26.29 5.18 -62.80
CA ILE A 285 27.47 6.06 -62.97
C ILE A 285 28.77 5.29 -62.73
N PHE A 286 28.81 4.44 -61.69
CA PHE A 286 29.96 3.57 -61.41
C PHE A 286 30.23 2.56 -62.54
N GLU A 287 29.19 1.92 -63.08
CA GLU A 287 29.32 0.96 -64.18
C GLU A 287 29.78 1.64 -65.48
N GLU A 288 29.21 2.81 -65.83
CA GLU A 288 29.65 3.59 -66.99
C GLU A 288 31.11 4.03 -66.87
N LEU A 289 31.54 4.52 -65.70
CA LEU A 289 32.95 4.83 -65.44
C LEU A 289 33.87 3.60 -65.55
N GLN A 290 33.45 2.44 -65.03
CA GLN A 290 34.20 1.19 -65.26
C GLN A 290 34.30 0.83 -66.75
N ASN A 291 33.23 1.03 -67.52
CA ASN A 291 33.20 0.68 -68.93
C ASN A 291 34.06 1.64 -69.77
N VAL A 292 34.07 2.94 -69.45
CA VAL A 292 35.04 3.88 -69.99
C VAL A 292 36.46 3.47 -69.63
N ASN A 293 36.75 3.11 -68.37
CA ASN A 293 38.08 2.65 -67.95
C ASN A 293 38.58 1.42 -68.73
N LYS A 294 37.71 0.42 -68.98
CA LYS A 294 38.04 -0.77 -69.79
C LYS A 294 38.45 -0.38 -71.22
N ILE A 295 37.71 0.53 -71.86
CA ILE A 295 37.98 1.00 -73.23
C ILE A 295 39.25 1.87 -73.28
N VAL A 296 39.42 2.75 -72.30
CA VAL A 296 40.58 3.65 -72.20
C VAL A 296 41.86 2.86 -71.99
N LYS A 297 41.86 1.82 -71.13
CA LYS A 297 43.00 0.93 -70.94
C LYS A 297 43.48 0.29 -72.25
N LEU A 298 42.56 -0.30 -73.02
CA LEU A 298 42.89 -0.90 -74.33
C LEU A 298 43.45 0.14 -75.32
N ASN A 299 42.97 1.38 -75.27
CA ASN A 299 43.50 2.48 -76.08
C ASN A 299 44.89 2.96 -75.60
N VAL A 300 45.18 2.99 -74.29
CA VAL A 300 46.53 3.25 -73.76
C VAL A 300 47.50 2.16 -74.20
N GLU A 301 47.12 0.90 -74.06
CA GLU A 301 47.92 -0.26 -74.47
C GLU A 301 48.20 -0.22 -75.98
N THR A 302 47.18 0.03 -76.81
CA THR A 302 47.32 0.17 -78.28
C THR A 302 48.18 1.36 -78.67
N ALA A 303 48.02 2.52 -78.02
CA ALA A 303 48.81 3.72 -78.31
C ALA A 303 50.29 3.54 -77.91
N ASN A 304 50.54 2.92 -76.76
CA ASN A 304 51.89 2.61 -76.29
C ASN A 304 52.56 1.53 -77.16
N GLN A 305 51.81 0.55 -77.68
CA GLN A 305 52.36 -0.45 -78.60
C GLN A 305 52.75 0.18 -79.95
N LYS A 306 51.86 0.97 -80.57
CA LYS A 306 52.18 1.69 -81.81
C LYS A 306 53.32 2.68 -81.66
N GLY A 307 53.36 3.42 -80.55
CA GLY A 307 54.45 4.34 -80.25
C GLY A 307 55.81 3.64 -80.13
N LYS A 308 55.84 2.44 -79.52
CA LYS A 308 57.03 1.58 -79.52
C LYS A 308 57.38 1.05 -80.90
N GLU A 309 56.41 0.62 -81.71
CA GLU A 309 56.65 0.14 -83.08
C GLU A 309 57.20 1.26 -83.99
N GLU A 310 56.71 2.49 -83.84
CA GLU A 310 57.26 3.68 -84.52
C GLU A 310 58.66 4.03 -83.99
N GLU A 311 58.89 4.03 -82.67
CA GLU A 311 60.21 4.31 -82.09
C GLU A 311 61.26 3.23 -82.41
N GLU A 312 60.85 1.96 -82.43
CA GLU A 312 61.69 0.80 -82.74
C GLU A 312 61.98 0.69 -84.25
N SER A 313 61.04 1.07 -85.13
CA SER A 313 61.32 1.18 -86.57
C SER A 313 62.18 2.40 -86.92
N LEU A 314 62.04 3.52 -86.20
CA LEU A 314 62.99 4.65 -86.28
C LEU A 314 64.39 4.25 -85.79
N LYS A 315 64.49 3.49 -84.69
CA LYS A 315 65.75 2.93 -84.18
C LYS A 315 66.32 1.82 -85.08
N ALA A 316 65.50 1.06 -85.80
CA ALA A 316 65.96 0.08 -86.77
C ALA A 316 66.67 0.73 -87.98
N GLN A 317 66.43 2.02 -88.26
CA GLN A 317 67.24 2.80 -89.21
C GLN A 317 68.54 3.37 -88.59
N GLN A 318 68.78 3.22 -87.28
CA GLN A 318 69.98 3.72 -86.58
C GLN A 318 70.62 2.68 -85.66
N GLN A 319 71.27 1.69 -86.28
CA GLN A 319 72.38 0.86 -85.77
C GLN A 319 72.23 0.15 -84.40
N VAL A 320 72.14 -1.19 -84.49
CA VAL A 320 73.06 -2.17 -83.86
C VAL A 320 73.95 -1.64 -82.71
N THR A 321 73.73 -2.10 -81.47
CA THR A 321 74.78 -2.76 -80.63
C THR A 321 74.28 -3.29 -79.26
N VAL A 322 74.64 -4.55 -78.97
CA VAL A 322 75.10 -5.12 -77.67
C VAL A 322 74.26 -4.94 -76.38
N SER A 323 73.79 -6.08 -75.85
CA SER A 323 73.29 -6.37 -74.49
C SER A 323 74.44 -6.79 -73.51
N PRO A 324 74.22 -7.25 -72.24
CA PRO A 324 73.14 -7.05 -71.24
C PRO A 324 73.70 -6.83 -69.78
N GLU A 325 72.90 -7.18 -68.76
CA GLU A 325 73.27 -7.92 -67.52
C GLU A 325 73.43 -7.17 -66.16
N LYS A 326 72.61 -7.55 -65.16
CA LYS A 326 72.93 -8.17 -63.83
C LYS A 326 71.75 -8.03 -62.83
N VAL A 327 71.24 -9.08 -62.14
CA VAL A 327 71.59 -9.64 -60.79
C VAL A 327 72.06 -8.60 -59.75
N THR A 328 71.68 -8.61 -58.45
CA THR A 328 71.04 -9.60 -57.52
C THR A 328 70.27 -8.82 -56.39
N ASN A 329 69.62 -9.30 -55.30
CA ASN A 329 69.46 -10.62 -54.63
C ASN A 329 68.17 -10.72 -53.74
N GLU A 330 68.06 -11.83 -52.98
CA GLU A 330 67.44 -12.14 -51.65
C GLU A 330 67.10 -10.97 -50.65
N GLN A 331 66.34 -11.14 -49.54
CA GLN A 331 66.14 -12.32 -48.65
C GLN A 331 64.79 -12.31 -47.85
N VAL A 332 64.55 -13.30 -46.95
CA VAL A 332 63.23 -13.62 -46.35
C VAL A 332 63.20 -13.51 -44.77
N PRO A 333 62.35 -14.17 -43.93
CA PRO A 333 61.66 -13.52 -42.78
C PRO A 333 62.22 -13.92 -41.39
N PRO A 334 61.53 -13.70 -40.23
CA PRO A 334 60.43 -14.60 -39.80
C PRO A 334 59.29 -14.00 -38.93
N THR A 335 58.20 -14.76 -38.82
CA THR A 335 57.15 -14.74 -37.77
C THR A 335 57.65 -15.39 -36.44
N GLU A 336 56.95 -15.44 -35.30
CA GLU A 336 55.56 -15.11 -34.88
C GLU A 336 55.63 -14.40 -33.46
N PRO A 337 54.86 -14.63 -32.35
CA PRO A 337 53.71 -15.49 -32.06
C PRO A 337 52.39 -14.82 -31.56
N SER A 338 51.29 -15.55 -31.77
CA SER A 338 49.92 -15.34 -31.28
C SER A 338 49.73 -15.13 -29.76
N VAL A 339 48.72 -14.33 -29.37
CA VAL A 339 48.12 -14.26 -28.02
C VAL A 339 46.62 -14.57 -28.08
N LYS A 340 46.13 -15.44 -27.18
CA LYS A 340 44.70 -15.72 -26.97
C LYS A 340 44.13 -14.90 -25.80
N PRO A 341 42.89 -14.40 -25.90
CA PRO A 341 42.05 -14.10 -24.73
C PRO A 341 40.92 -15.12 -24.58
N GLN A 342 40.83 -15.77 -23.41
CA GLN A 342 39.56 -16.25 -22.87
C GLN A 342 39.15 -15.27 -21.76
N ASP A 343 37.88 -14.86 -21.74
CA ASP A 343 37.03 -14.71 -20.56
C ASP A 343 35.76 -13.91 -20.93
N SER A 344 34.59 -14.55 -20.89
CA SER A 344 33.33 -13.93 -21.36
C SER A 344 32.07 -14.39 -20.63
N GLU A 345 32.05 -14.31 -19.29
CA GLU A 345 30.80 -14.53 -18.52
C GLU A 345 30.47 -13.46 -17.47
N GLU A 346 31.47 -12.80 -16.85
CA GLU A 346 31.21 -11.80 -15.79
C GLU A 346 30.47 -10.53 -16.28
N SER A 347 30.65 -10.16 -17.56
CA SER A 347 30.07 -8.93 -18.12
C SER A 347 28.54 -8.87 -18.07
N ALA A 348 27.85 -10.02 -18.13
CA ALA A 348 26.39 -10.08 -18.22
C ALA A 348 25.71 -9.66 -16.90
N LYS A 349 26.12 -10.23 -15.77
CA LYS A 349 25.56 -9.91 -14.45
C LYS A 349 25.83 -8.44 -14.08
N ALA A 350 27.02 -7.93 -14.39
CA ALA A 350 27.39 -6.53 -14.15
C ALA A 350 26.49 -5.55 -14.93
N LYS A 351 26.20 -5.81 -16.21
CA LYS A 351 25.32 -4.96 -17.03
C LYS A 351 23.88 -4.92 -16.51
N VAL A 352 23.32 -6.06 -16.11
CA VAL A 352 21.97 -6.12 -15.51
C VAL A 352 21.90 -5.33 -14.20
N LEU A 353 22.89 -5.49 -13.32
CA LEU A 353 22.94 -4.76 -12.04
C LEU A 353 23.04 -3.24 -12.26
N LYS A 354 23.84 -2.81 -13.26
CA LYS A 354 24.02 -1.40 -13.60
C LYS A 354 22.73 -0.77 -14.15
N PHE A 355 21.98 -1.49 -14.98
CA PHE A 355 20.68 -1.02 -15.49
C PHE A 355 19.66 -0.83 -14.34
N PHE A 356 19.54 -1.80 -13.44
CA PHE A 356 18.67 -1.66 -12.26
C PHE A 356 19.12 -0.54 -11.31
N SER A 357 20.42 -0.28 -11.16
CA SER A 357 20.92 0.84 -10.33
C SER A 357 20.56 2.24 -10.85
N GLN A 358 20.13 2.36 -12.11
CA GLN A 358 19.64 3.62 -12.69
C GLN A 358 18.12 3.78 -12.61
N CYS A 359 17.38 2.69 -12.31
CA CYS A 359 15.91 2.68 -12.26
C CYS A 359 15.35 2.41 -10.86
N ILE A 360 16.19 2.12 -9.87
CA ILE A 360 15.80 1.89 -8.47
C ILE A 360 16.37 3.02 -7.62
N ASP A 361 15.50 3.69 -6.86
CA ASP A 361 15.88 4.67 -5.83
C ASP A 361 16.86 4.03 -4.82
N PRO A 362 18.07 4.60 -4.62
CA PRO A 362 19.04 4.10 -3.66
C PRO A 362 18.50 3.95 -2.23
N ALA A 363 17.53 4.77 -1.81
CA ALA A 363 16.86 4.64 -0.52
C ALA A 363 16.00 3.36 -0.45
N ILE A 364 15.26 3.04 -1.51
CA ILE A 364 14.46 1.81 -1.62
C ILE A 364 15.37 0.58 -1.63
N LEU A 365 16.48 0.62 -2.38
CA LEU A 365 17.46 -0.47 -2.40
C LEU A 365 18.10 -0.69 -1.02
N LYS A 366 18.50 0.39 -0.34
CA LYS A 366 19.06 0.35 1.02
C LYS A 366 18.06 -0.24 2.02
N GLU A 367 16.79 0.15 1.95
CA GLU A 367 15.74 -0.37 2.84
C GLU A 367 15.42 -1.83 2.56
N TYR A 368 15.37 -2.27 1.29
CA TYR A 368 15.23 -3.67 0.93
C TYR A 368 16.38 -4.53 1.49
N LEU A 369 17.63 -4.07 1.37
CA LEU A 369 18.79 -4.77 1.93
C LEU A 369 18.75 -4.81 3.46
N ARG A 370 18.31 -3.73 4.11
CA ARG A 370 18.11 -3.68 5.58
C ARG A 370 17.07 -4.71 6.04
N LEU A 371 15.93 -4.79 5.35
CA LEU A 371 14.86 -5.75 5.65
C LEU A 371 15.30 -7.19 5.38
N LYS A 372 16.00 -7.45 4.27
CA LYS A 372 16.56 -8.78 3.93
C LYS A 372 17.56 -9.27 4.97
N ASN A 373 18.44 -8.39 5.45
CA ASN A 373 19.40 -8.73 6.50
C ASN A 373 18.70 -8.99 7.83
N LYS A 374 17.67 -8.19 8.19
CA LYS A 374 16.90 -8.40 9.42
C LYS A 374 16.07 -9.69 9.40
N LEU A 375 15.56 -10.10 8.23
CA LEU A 375 14.92 -11.41 8.05
C LEU A 375 15.92 -12.54 8.36
N LYS A 376 17.12 -12.49 7.77
CA LYS A 376 18.17 -13.49 8.00
C LYS A 376 18.57 -13.57 9.48
N GLU A 377 18.76 -12.43 10.14
CA GLU A 377 19.06 -12.35 11.58
C GLU A 377 17.99 -13.03 12.45
N VAL A 378 16.70 -12.84 12.12
CA VAL A 378 15.57 -13.48 12.81
C VAL A 378 15.50 -14.99 12.51
N GLU A 379 15.76 -15.40 11.27
CA GLU A 379 15.79 -16.83 10.91
C GLU A 379 16.96 -17.56 11.60
N GLU A 380 18.14 -16.94 11.69
CA GLU A 380 19.30 -17.47 12.42
C GLU A 380 19.05 -17.54 13.94
N THR A 381 18.36 -16.55 14.52
CA THR A 381 17.96 -16.55 15.94
C THR A 381 16.94 -17.65 16.27
N LEU A 382 16.00 -17.93 15.35
CA LEU A 382 14.96 -18.93 15.54
C LEU A 382 15.40 -20.37 15.19
N GLU A 383 16.52 -20.54 14.50
CA GLU A 383 17.03 -21.85 14.04
C GLU A 383 17.21 -22.88 15.18
N PRO A 384 17.94 -22.59 16.29
CA PRO A 384 18.11 -23.55 17.38
C PRO A 384 16.79 -23.83 18.12
N PHE A 385 15.93 -22.83 18.29
CA PHE A 385 14.60 -22.98 18.89
C PHE A 385 13.70 -23.92 18.08
N LEU A 386 13.72 -23.79 16.74
CA LEU A 386 12.94 -24.63 15.84
C LEU A 386 13.49 -26.05 15.66
N LYS A 387 14.79 -26.26 15.88
CA LYS A 387 15.43 -27.59 15.85
C LYS A 387 15.27 -28.38 17.14
N ASN A 388 14.98 -27.73 18.27
CA ASN A 388 14.85 -28.40 19.57
C ASN A 388 13.64 -29.36 19.60
N PRO A 389 13.83 -30.69 19.75
CA PRO A 389 12.72 -31.64 19.75
C PRO A 389 11.74 -31.45 20.91
N GLN A 390 12.21 -30.97 22.06
CA GLN A 390 11.37 -30.75 23.26
C GLN A 390 10.37 -29.61 23.06
N LEU A 391 10.70 -28.63 22.20
CA LEU A 391 9.84 -27.49 21.91
C LEU A 391 8.90 -27.73 20.72
N LYS A 392 8.95 -28.92 20.10
CA LYS A 392 8.17 -29.26 18.90
C LYS A 392 6.65 -29.09 19.10
N GLU A 393 6.11 -29.47 20.25
CA GLU A 393 4.68 -29.33 20.55
C GLU A 393 4.27 -27.88 20.79
N TYR A 394 5.13 -27.10 21.46
CA TYR A 394 4.95 -25.66 21.71
C TYR A 394 5.03 -24.84 20.40
N VAL A 395 6.03 -25.13 19.56
CA VAL A 395 6.13 -24.60 18.20
C VAL A 395 4.90 -24.96 17.37
N PHE A 396 4.37 -26.18 17.52
CA PHE A 396 3.16 -26.61 16.83
C PHE A 396 1.89 -25.93 17.36
N SER A 397 1.75 -25.70 18.66
CA SER A 397 0.57 -25.04 19.25
C SER A 397 0.49 -23.58 18.79
N ILE A 398 1.58 -22.81 18.87
CA ILE A 398 1.67 -21.43 18.37
C ILE A 398 1.37 -21.38 16.87
N ARG A 399 1.97 -22.29 16.08
CA ARG A 399 1.75 -22.40 14.64
C ARG A 399 0.28 -22.67 14.32
N LYS A 400 -0.36 -23.61 15.03
CA LYS A 400 -1.77 -23.96 14.85
C LYS A 400 -2.68 -22.79 15.25
N ALA A 401 -2.40 -22.10 16.36
CA ALA A 401 -3.17 -20.94 16.80
C ALA A 401 -3.15 -19.81 15.75
N ALA A 402 -1.96 -19.40 15.32
CA ALA A 402 -1.79 -18.35 14.32
C ALA A 402 -2.46 -18.71 12.98
N ASN A 403 -2.22 -19.91 12.46
CA ASN A 403 -2.81 -20.39 11.20
C ASN A 403 -4.36 -20.45 11.29
N THR A 404 -4.91 -20.95 12.40
CA THR A 404 -6.37 -21.01 12.62
C THR A 404 -6.99 -19.61 12.70
N LEU A 405 -6.34 -18.67 13.38
CA LEU A 405 -6.84 -17.29 13.52
C LEU A 405 -6.77 -16.50 12.21
N ILE A 406 -5.75 -16.71 11.39
CA ILE A 406 -5.57 -16.04 10.09
C ILE A 406 -6.56 -16.59 9.06
N ASN A 407 -6.69 -17.91 8.93
CA ASN A 407 -7.61 -18.53 7.96
C ASN A 407 -9.09 -18.33 8.35
N ALA A 408 -9.37 -17.99 9.61
CA ALA A 408 -10.69 -17.58 10.07
C ALA A 408 -10.97 -16.07 9.87
N ILE A 409 -10.12 -15.32 9.16
CA ILE A 409 -10.44 -13.95 8.75
C ILE A 409 -11.35 -14.02 7.52
N SER A 410 -12.56 -13.46 7.65
CA SER A 410 -13.59 -13.47 6.61
C SER A 410 -14.31 -12.11 6.54
N PRO A 411 -14.91 -11.75 5.39
CA PRO A 411 -15.63 -10.47 5.22
C PRO A 411 -16.99 -10.41 5.95
N VAL A 412 -17.34 -11.43 6.76
CA VAL A 412 -18.67 -11.62 7.34
C VAL A 412 -19.08 -10.48 8.28
N SER A 413 -18.18 -9.99 9.14
CA SER A 413 -18.47 -8.82 9.99
C SER A 413 -17.22 -8.17 10.60
N GLY A 414 -17.31 -6.86 10.88
CA GLY A 414 -16.26 -6.11 11.58
C GLY A 414 -16.02 -6.58 13.02
N THR A 415 -17.04 -7.14 13.68
CA THR A 415 -16.91 -7.75 15.02
C THR A 415 -16.12 -9.06 14.96
N HIS A 416 -16.36 -9.90 13.95
CA HIS A 416 -15.61 -11.13 13.72
C HIS A 416 -14.14 -10.85 13.37
N LEU A 417 -13.87 -9.84 12.54
CA LEU A 417 -12.52 -9.36 12.27
C LEU A 417 -11.82 -8.83 13.53
N LYS A 418 -12.53 -8.04 14.36
CA LYS A 418 -12.01 -7.51 15.63
C LYS A 418 -11.60 -8.64 16.58
N ASP A 419 -12.40 -9.70 16.72
CA ASP A 419 -12.06 -10.88 17.53
C ASP A 419 -10.74 -11.54 17.09
N LYS A 420 -10.57 -11.81 15.78
CA LYS A 420 -9.33 -12.43 15.26
C LYS A 420 -8.12 -11.54 15.44
N LEU A 421 -8.25 -10.23 15.16
CA LEU A 421 -7.17 -9.27 15.36
C LEU A 421 -6.80 -9.12 16.84
N THR A 422 -7.78 -9.10 17.76
CA THR A 422 -7.51 -9.09 19.21
C THR A 422 -6.78 -10.35 19.65
N LYS A 423 -7.21 -11.55 19.23
CA LYS A 423 -6.53 -12.81 19.58
C LYS A 423 -5.13 -12.92 19.00
N LEU A 424 -4.90 -12.46 17.75
CA LEU A 424 -3.55 -12.35 17.17
C LEU A 424 -2.68 -11.33 17.94
N THR A 425 -3.25 -10.19 18.36
CA THR A 425 -2.54 -9.18 19.18
C THR A 425 -2.15 -9.74 20.54
N MET A 426 -3.05 -10.46 21.21
CA MET A 426 -2.79 -11.16 22.47
C MET A 426 -1.66 -12.19 22.32
N LEU A 427 -1.67 -12.98 21.24
CA LEU A 427 -0.65 -13.99 20.96
C LEU A 427 0.76 -13.39 20.77
N VAL A 428 0.90 -12.26 20.07
CA VAL A 428 2.21 -11.58 19.92
C VAL A 428 2.63 -10.77 21.15
N GLN A 429 1.70 -10.43 22.05
CA GLN A 429 2.00 -9.85 23.37
C GLN A 429 2.27 -10.91 24.45
N GLY A 430 2.17 -12.19 24.10
CA GLY A 430 2.27 -13.32 25.02
C GLY A 430 1.26 -13.24 26.16
N GLN A 431 0.02 -12.86 25.83
CA GLN A 431 -1.12 -13.15 26.67
C GLN A 431 -1.65 -14.53 26.29
N THR A 432 -2.15 -15.29 27.26
CA THR A 432 -2.79 -16.59 27.00
C THR A 432 -4.06 -16.37 26.18
N ILE A 433 -4.19 -17.10 25.07
CA ILE A 433 -5.42 -17.16 24.28
C ILE A 433 -5.98 -18.57 24.26
N GLU A 434 -7.28 -18.70 24.00
CA GLU A 434 -7.91 -19.99 23.73
C GLU A 434 -8.16 -20.17 22.23
N VAL A 435 -7.70 -21.30 21.67
CA VAL A 435 -7.98 -21.72 20.29
C VAL A 435 -8.27 -23.23 20.28
N SER A 436 -9.44 -23.62 19.78
CA SER A 436 -9.87 -25.03 19.72
C SER A 436 -9.77 -25.76 21.07
N ASN A 437 -10.34 -25.15 22.12
CA ASN A 437 -10.40 -25.69 23.49
C ASN A 437 -9.01 -25.97 24.09
N LYS A 438 -7.98 -25.22 23.67
CA LYS A 438 -6.64 -25.23 24.25
C LYS A 438 -6.18 -23.80 24.55
N HIS A 439 -5.65 -23.61 25.75
CA HIS A 439 -4.94 -22.40 26.14
C HIS A 439 -3.52 -22.43 25.60
N ILE A 440 -3.06 -21.32 25.02
CA ILE A 440 -1.76 -21.19 24.35
C ILE A 440 -1.17 -19.81 24.71
N SER A 441 0.06 -19.78 25.22
CA SER A 441 0.84 -18.57 25.46
C SER A 441 2.14 -18.59 24.64
N THR A 442 2.75 -17.43 24.43
CA THR A 442 4.07 -17.31 23.77
C THR A 442 5.18 -16.87 24.73
N LYS A 443 4.86 -16.67 26.01
CA LYS A 443 5.83 -16.35 27.09
C LYS A 443 6.48 -17.57 27.73
N GLU A 444 6.07 -18.78 27.37
CA GLU A 444 6.60 -20.01 27.97
C GLU A 444 8.05 -20.29 27.56
N GLN A 445 8.54 -19.64 26.48
CA GLN A 445 9.93 -19.66 26.00
C GLN A 445 10.34 -18.26 25.51
N PRO A 446 11.60 -17.81 25.67
CA PRO A 446 12.05 -16.48 25.24
C PRO A 446 11.80 -16.17 23.76
N GLU A 447 12.01 -17.15 22.89
CA GLU A 447 11.88 -17.02 21.45
C GLU A 447 10.41 -17.14 20.98
N GLY A 448 9.48 -17.53 21.87
CA GLY A 448 8.09 -17.82 21.51
C GLY A 448 7.35 -16.63 20.91
N ILE A 449 7.57 -15.42 21.45
CA ILE A 449 7.02 -14.16 20.91
C ILE A 449 7.61 -13.88 19.52
N THR A 450 8.93 -13.98 19.38
CA THR A 450 9.65 -13.76 18.11
C THR A 450 9.17 -14.74 17.04
N TYR A 451 9.01 -16.02 17.39
CA TYR A 451 8.47 -17.05 16.51
C TYR A 451 7.02 -16.77 16.09
N ALA A 452 6.16 -16.36 17.03
CA ALA A 452 4.77 -16.01 16.73
C ALA A 452 4.70 -14.83 15.75
N ILE A 453 5.46 -13.77 15.96
CA ILE A 453 5.53 -12.60 15.06
C ILE A 453 6.04 -13.02 13.66
N PHE A 454 7.15 -13.77 13.60
CA PHE A 454 7.73 -14.28 12.35
C PHE A 454 6.74 -15.16 11.58
N PHE A 455 6.09 -16.10 12.26
CA PHE A 455 5.14 -17.02 11.62
C PHE A 455 3.84 -16.33 11.19
N ILE A 456 3.31 -15.39 11.97
CA ILE A 456 2.14 -14.58 11.58
C ILE A 456 2.47 -13.73 10.34
N ALA A 457 3.63 -13.05 10.31
CA ALA A 457 4.05 -12.26 9.16
C ALA A 457 4.17 -13.14 7.88
N LYS A 458 4.78 -14.33 8.02
CA LYS A 458 4.89 -15.31 6.91
C LYS A 458 3.53 -15.82 6.44
N MET A 459 2.61 -16.12 7.37
CA MET A 459 1.26 -16.58 7.04
C MET A 459 0.39 -15.51 6.38
N ILE A 460 0.50 -14.24 6.79
CA ILE A 460 -0.22 -13.12 6.14
C ILE A 460 0.20 -13.00 4.67
N VAL A 461 1.50 -13.12 4.37
CA VAL A 461 2.00 -13.10 2.99
C VAL A 461 1.54 -14.32 2.20
N ILE A 462 1.56 -15.52 2.78
CA ILE A 462 1.09 -16.75 2.11
C ILE A 462 -0.42 -16.67 1.80
N THR A 463 -1.23 -16.28 2.77
CA THR A 463 -2.70 -16.18 2.61
C THR A 463 -3.06 -15.09 1.60
N GLY A 464 -2.34 -13.96 1.61
CA GLY A 464 -2.48 -12.88 0.62
C GLY A 464 -1.91 -13.18 -0.78
N LEU A 465 -1.41 -14.39 -1.02
CA LEU A 465 -1.05 -14.92 -2.34
C LEU A 465 -2.00 -16.05 -2.80
N GLN A 466 -2.99 -16.41 -1.97
CA GLN A 466 -3.98 -17.46 -2.22
C GLN A 466 -5.40 -16.92 -2.41
N VAL A 467 -5.56 -15.58 -2.40
CA VAL A 467 -6.80 -14.81 -2.59
C VAL A 467 -6.58 -13.81 -3.72
#